data_AF-A0A0R2S6H8-F1
#
_entry.id   AF-A0A0R2S6H8-F1
#
_cell.length_a   1.000
_cell.length_b   1.000
_cell.length_c   1.000
_cell.angle_alpha   90.00
_cell.angle_beta   90.00
_cell.angle_gamma   90.00
#
_symmetry.space_group_name_H-M   'P 1'
#
loop_
_entity.id
_entity.type
_entity.pdbx_description
1 polymer ?
#
loop_
_entity_poly.entity_id
_entity_poly.type
_entity_poly.pdbx_seq_one_letter_code
_entity_poly.pdbx_strand_id
1 'polypeptide(L)'
;MGEDKSDKCGLCDVCIIEKRNAIKDKEFKEISERIRQLLSDTEMNLTELCNSISDVREQEIINILNFLFDNDKIAKFGNKYQWKG
;
A
#
# COMPACT_ATOMS: atom_id res chain seq x y z
N MET A 1 34.02 -16.94 -20.03
CA MET A 1 34.49 -16.72 -18.65
C MET A 1 33.92 -15.37 -18.24
N GLY A 2 33.00 -15.20 -17.29
CA GLY A 2 32.53 -16.06 -16.21
C GLY A 2 32.45 -15.20 -14.94
N GLU A 3 31.21 -14.81 -14.56
CA GLU A 3 30.76 -14.49 -13.17
C GLU A 3 31.33 -13.19 -12.56
N ASP A 4 30.63 -12.36 -11.77
CA ASP A 4 29.73 -12.70 -10.66
C ASP A 4 28.72 -11.57 -10.34
N LYS A 5 27.64 -12.00 -9.68
CA LYS A 5 26.45 -11.26 -9.27
C LYS A 5 26.70 -10.36 -8.05
N SER A 6 26.04 -9.23 -8.02
CA SER A 6 25.42 -8.72 -6.78
C SER A 6 24.27 -7.82 -7.22
N ASP A 7 23.10 -8.41 -7.48
CA ASP A 7 22.03 -8.54 -6.50
C ASP A 7 21.71 -7.19 -5.81
N LYS A 8 20.66 -6.58 -6.36
CA LYS A 8 19.57 -5.93 -5.63
C LYS A 8 19.94 -4.66 -4.87
N CYS A 9 19.87 -3.57 -5.63
CA CYS A 9 19.04 -2.40 -5.33
C CYS A 9 18.57 -2.30 -3.86
N GLY A 10 19.36 -1.64 -3.01
CA GLY A 10 19.03 -0.31 -2.47
C GLY A 10 17.66 -0.04 -1.82
N LEU A 11 16.86 -1.04 -1.46
CA LEU A 11 15.59 -0.83 -0.77
C LEU A 11 15.35 -1.92 0.30
N CYS A 12 16.10 -1.84 1.40
CA CYS A 12 15.96 -2.79 2.51
C CYS A 12 15.86 -2.06 3.86
N ASP A 13 14.88 -1.17 4.00
CA ASP A 13 14.28 -0.84 5.31
C ASP A 13 13.01 -1.68 5.60
N VAL A 14 12.56 -2.49 4.63
CA VAL A 14 11.34 -3.29 4.74
C VAL A 14 11.54 -4.63 5.51
N CYS A 15 12.77 -5.04 5.80
CA CYS A 15 13.03 -6.34 6.47
C CYS A 15 13.01 -6.34 8.01
N ILE A 16 12.68 -5.23 8.70
CA ILE A 16 12.75 -5.18 10.19
C ILE A 16 11.35 -5.19 10.86
N ILE A 17 10.25 -5.29 10.12
CA ILE A 17 8.90 -5.17 10.72
C ILE A 17 8.28 -6.55 11.05
N GLU A 18 8.90 -7.65 10.61
CA GLU A 18 8.36 -9.02 10.71
C GLU A 18 8.23 -9.60 12.13
N LYS A 19 8.63 -8.89 13.20
CA LYS A 19 8.62 -9.48 14.56
C LYS A 19 7.97 -8.68 15.70
N ARG A 20 7.45 -7.46 15.49
CA ARG A 20 6.92 -6.66 16.62
C ARG A 20 5.44 -6.31 16.59
N ASN A 21 4.70 -6.57 15.51
CA ASN A 21 3.42 -5.89 15.28
C ASN A 21 2.23 -6.79 14.94
N ALA A 22 2.10 -7.95 15.59
CA ALA A 22 0.91 -8.81 15.42
C ALA A 22 -0.44 -8.07 15.67
N ILE A 23 -0.43 -6.96 16.42
CA ILE A 23 -1.61 -6.11 16.64
C ILE A 23 -1.79 -5.08 15.50
N LYS A 24 -0.72 -4.42 15.02
CA LYS A 24 -0.84 -3.46 13.89
C LYS A 24 -1.15 -4.15 12.56
N ASP A 25 -0.80 -5.42 12.42
CA ASP A 25 -1.11 -6.22 11.22
C ASP A 25 -2.62 -6.29 10.97
N LYS A 26 -3.43 -6.41 12.03
CA LYS A 26 -4.88 -6.51 11.89
C LYS A 26 -5.50 -5.21 11.39
N GLU A 27 -5.15 -4.07 11.97
CA GLU A 27 -5.60 -2.75 11.50
C GLU A 27 -5.10 -2.50 10.08
N PHE A 28 -3.82 -2.72 9.80
CA PHE A 28 -3.27 -2.54 8.46
C PHE A 28 -4.02 -3.38 7.43
N LYS A 29 -4.28 -4.65 7.74
CA LYS A 29 -5.01 -5.55 6.86
C LYS A 29 -6.45 -5.09 6.65
N GLU A 30 -7.16 -4.69 7.71
CA GLU A 30 -8.53 -4.17 7.60
C GLU A 30 -8.60 -2.91 6.74
N ILE A 31 -7.66 -1.97 6.93
CA ILE A 31 -7.59 -0.73 6.15
C ILE A 31 -7.23 -1.04 4.69
N SER A 32 -6.27 -1.95 4.46
CA SER A 32 -5.90 -2.37 3.11
C SER A 32 -7.06 -3.03 2.36
N GLU A 33 -7.87 -3.85 3.05
CA GLU A 33 -9.08 -4.44 2.47
C GLU A 33 -10.14 -3.39 2.20
N ARG A 34 -10.34 -2.42 3.11
CA ARG A 34 -11.24 -1.28 2.86
C ARG A 34 -10.81 -0.49 1.64
N ILE A 35 -9.54 -0.10 1.54
CA ILE A 35 -9.00 0.62 0.37
C ILE A 35 -9.20 -0.22 -0.89
N ARG A 36 -8.92 -1.52 -0.84
CA ARG A 36 -9.17 -2.44 -1.95
C ARG A 36 -10.63 -2.45 -2.38
N GLN A 37 -11.57 -2.60 -1.44
CA GLN A 37 -13.01 -2.61 -1.72
C GLN A 37 -13.45 -1.30 -2.36
N LEU A 38 -13.04 -0.16 -1.79
CA LEU A 38 -13.33 1.18 -2.32
C LEU A 38 -12.80 1.36 -3.74
N LEU A 39 -11.52 1.02 -3.97
CA LEU A 39 -10.85 1.16 -5.27
C LEU A 39 -11.27 0.11 -6.31
N SER A 40 -11.84 -1.01 -5.87
CA SER A 40 -12.38 -2.07 -6.74
C SER A 40 -13.79 -1.76 -7.22
N ASP A 41 -14.56 -0.99 -6.44
CA ASP A 41 -15.88 -0.50 -6.85
C ASP A 41 -15.75 0.71 -7.79
N THR A 42 -14.89 1.67 -7.43
CA THR A 42 -14.70 2.92 -8.19
C THR A 42 -13.31 3.51 -8.01
N GLU A 43 -12.81 4.23 -9.02
CA GLU A 43 -11.59 5.02 -8.88
C GLU A 43 -11.77 6.14 -7.84
N MET A 44 -10.99 6.09 -6.76
CA MET A 44 -11.03 7.09 -5.68
C MET A 44 -9.69 7.80 -5.54
N ASN A 45 -9.74 9.08 -5.16
CA ASN A 45 -8.54 9.83 -4.81
C ASN A 45 -8.23 9.70 -3.32
N LEU A 46 -7.07 10.21 -2.90
CA LEU A 46 -6.64 10.17 -1.49
C LEU A 46 -7.66 10.82 -0.55
N THR A 47 -8.26 11.94 -0.95
CA THR A 47 -9.26 12.66 -0.16
C THR A 47 -10.52 11.83 0.06
N GLU A 48 -11.02 11.15 -0.97
CA GLU A 48 -12.19 10.27 -0.88
C GLU A 48 -11.91 9.06 0.03
N LEU A 49 -10.70 8.50 -0.05
CA LEU A 49 -10.27 7.42 0.84
C LEU A 49 -10.16 7.92 2.28
N CYS A 50 -9.63 9.12 2.52
CA CYS A 50 -9.59 9.74 3.85
C CYS A 50 -10.99 10.04 4.40
N ASN A 51 -11.92 10.46 3.54
CA ASN A 51 -13.31 10.69 3.92
C ASN A 51 -14.03 9.38 4.24
N SER A 52 -13.81 8.32 3.47
CA SER A 52 -14.39 6.98 3.72
C SER A 52 -13.77 6.31 4.94
N ILE A 53 -12.46 6.51 5.16
CA ILE A 53 -11.69 5.90 6.24
C ILE A 53 -11.27 6.99 7.23
N SER A 54 -12.27 7.68 7.80
CA SER A 54 -12.06 8.74 8.81
C SER A 54 -11.43 8.22 10.12
N ASP A 55 -11.51 6.90 10.34
CA ASP A 55 -10.88 6.22 11.48
C ASP A 55 -9.34 6.19 11.38
N VAL A 56 -8.80 6.48 10.20
CA VAL A 56 -7.37 6.36 9.89
C VAL A 56 -6.81 7.70 9.49
N ARG A 57 -5.59 7.99 9.94
CA ARG A 57 -4.88 9.21 9.56
C ARG A 57 -4.51 9.16 8.08
N GLU A 58 -4.62 10.29 7.39
CA GLU A 58 -4.25 10.43 5.97
C GLU A 58 -2.86 9.85 5.66
N GLN A 59 -1.87 10.12 6.53
CA GLN A 59 -0.50 9.58 6.38
C GLN A 59 -0.45 8.05 6.32
N GLU A 60 -1.28 7.37 7.11
CA GLU A 60 -1.36 5.90 7.11
C GLU A 60 -1.99 5.40 5.80
N ILE A 61 -3.03 6.09 5.31
CA ILE A 61 -3.66 5.79 4.01
C ILE A 61 -2.67 5.98 2.87
N ILE A 62 -1.90 7.08 2.87
CA ILE A 62 -0.83 7.31 1.89
C ILE A 62 0.20 6.18 1.93
N ASN A 63 0.61 5.76 3.13
CA ASN A 63 1.58 4.69 3.30
C ASN A 63 1.05 3.35 2.72
N ILE A 64 -0.22 3.02 2.96
CA ILE A 64 -0.87 1.82 2.42
C ILE A 64 -1.03 1.92 0.90
N LEU A 65 -1.45 3.07 0.37
CA LEU A 65 -1.56 3.28 -1.08
C LEU A 65 -0.21 3.13 -1.77
N ASN A 66 0.84 3.74 -1.22
CA ASN A 66 2.20 3.58 -1.76
C ASN A 66 2.64 2.13 -1.72
N PHE A 67 2.37 1.41 -0.62
CA PHE A 67 2.66 -0.01 -0.53
C PHE A 67 1.91 -0.83 -1.59
N LEU A 68 0.61 -0.60 -1.77
CA LEU A 68 -0.19 -1.28 -2.78
C LEU A 68 0.27 -0.95 -4.21
N PHE A 69 0.64 0.30 -4.46
CA PHE A 69 1.14 0.76 -5.76
C PHE A 69 2.50 0.14 -6.08
N ASP A 70 3.42 0.09 -5.11
CA ASP A 70 4.73 -0.58 -5.24
C ASP A 70 4.58 -2.08 -5.52
N ASN A 71 3.54 -2.71 -4.96
CA ASN A 71 3.19 -4.10 -5.23
C ASN A 71 2.36 -4.32 -6.51
N ASP A 72 2.22 -3.30 -7.37
CA ASP A 72 1.39 -3.26 -8.59
C ASP A 72 -0.08 -3.71 -8.37
N LYS A 73 -0.60 -3.58 -7.14
CA LYS A 73 -1.99 -3.93 -6.78
C LYS A 73 -2.98 -2.86 -7.19
N ILE A 74 -2.53 -1.62 -7.27
CA ILE A 74 -3.34 -0.47 -7.69
C ILE A 74 -2.60 0.32 -8.75
N ALA A 75 -3.36 0.93 -9.65
CA ALA A 75 -2.87 1.90 -10.61
C ALA A 75 -3.21 3.30 -10.15
N LYS A 76 -2.32 4.26 -10.43
CA LYS A 76 -2.59 5.68 -10.24
C LYS A 76 -2.83 6.33 -11.60
N PHE A 77 -4.01 6.92 -11.77
CA PHE A 77 -4.41 7.66 -12.96
C PHE A 77 -4.63 9.12 -12.57
N GLY A 78 -3.61 9.96 -12.80
CA GLY A 78 -3.62 11.36 -12.38
C GLY A 78 -3.71 11.50 -10.85
N ASN A 79 -4.84 12.03 -10.37
CA ASN A 79 -5.11 12.21 -8.94
C ASN A 79 -5.90 11.06 -8.30
N LYS A 80 -6.32 10.06 -9.08
CA LYS A 80 -7.13 8.95 -8.60
C LYS A 80 -6.32 7.66 -8.61
N TYR A 81 -6.72 6.75 -7.74
CA TYR A 81 -6.23 5.39 -7.66
C TYR A 81 -7.33 4.46 -8.14
N GLN A 82 -6.95 3.32 -8.70
CA GLN A 82 -7.86 2.28 -9.16
C GLN A 82 -7.26 0.92 -8.84
N TRP A 83 -8.08 -0.01 -8.36
CA TRP A 83 -7.62 -1.36 -8.10
C TRP A 83 -7.33 -2.11 -9.40
N LYS A 84 -6.13 -2.70 -9.49
CA LYS A 84 -5.74 -3.63 -10.55
C LYS A 84 -6.00 -5.04 -10.00
N GLY A 85 -7.19 -5.56 -10.26
CA GLY A 85 -7.61 -6.93 -9.93
C GLY A 85 -7.29 -7.88 -11.05
#